data_AF-A0A402TQ49-F1
#
_entry.id   AF-A0A402TQ49-F1
#
_cell.length_a   1.000
_cell.length_b   1.000
_cell.length_c   1.000
_cell.angle_alpha   90.00
_cell.angle_beta   90.00
_cell.angle_gamma   90.00
#
_symmetry.space_group_name_H-M   'P 1'
#
loop_
_entity.id
_entity.type
_entity.pdbx_description
1 polymer ?
#
loop_
_entity_poly.entity_id
_entity_poly.type
_entity_poly.pdbx_seq_one_letter_code
_entity_poly.pdbx_strand_id
1 'polypeptide(L)'
;MKKKYRDSHLYYQVAREAVQLERDGEFDRAAKVWAKAECESINRVNERWARIRSDFCFCQIVREKFRKEAEDKLLKRAARR
;
A
#
# COMPACT_ATOMS: atom_id res chain seq x y z
N MET A 1 7.72 -34.04 -4.85
CA MET A 1 6.53 -33.17 -4.76
C MET A 1 6.81 -31.83 -5.45
N LYS A 2 6.07 -31.46 -6.49
CA LYS A 2 6.27 -30.20 -7.22
C LYS A 2 5.71 -29.02 -6.39
N LYS A 3 6.59 -28.16 -5.86
CA LYS A 3 6.25 -26.84 -5.30
C LYS A 3 5.76 -25.92 -6.43
N LYS A 4 4.61 -26.19 -7.04
CA LYS A 4 4.13 -25.47 -8.22
C LYS A 4 3.49 -24.10 -7.93
N TYR A 5 3.38 -23.72 -6.65
CA TYR A 5 2.64 -22.52 -6.20
C TYR A 5 3.33 -21.70 -5.12
N ARG A 6 4.54 -22.07 -4.69
CA ARG A 6 5.26 -21.32 -3.67
C ARG A 6 6.11 -20.26 -4.33
N ASP A 7 5.88 -19.02 -3.95
CA ASP A 7 6.77 -17.91 -4.28
C ASP A 7 8.09 -18.00 -3.50
N SER A 8 8.97 -17.02 -3.73
CA SER A 8 10.15 -16.78 -2.93
C SER A 8 9.76 -16.57 -1.46
N HIS A 9 10.62 -17.03 -0.53
CA HIS A 9 10.40 -16.77 0.89
C HIS A 9 10.40 -15.26 1.18
N LEU A 10 11.21 -14.51 0.43
CA LEU A 10 11.30 -13.06 0.47
C LEU A 10 9.98 -12.39 0.12
N TYR A 11 9.27 -12.85 -0.93
CA TYR A 11 7.95 -12.34 -1.27
C TYR A 11 7.00 -12.38 -0.07
N TYR A 12 6.89 -13.52 0.61
CA TYR A 12 5.96 -13.67 1.73
C TYR A 12 6.37 -12.83 2.94
N GLN A 13 7.67 -12.66 3.19
CA GLN A 13 8.15 -11.79 4.26
C GLN A 13 7.79 -10.32 3.99
N VAL A 14 8.10 -9.84 2.79
CA VAL A 14 7.83 -8.45 2.37
C VAL A 14 6.32 -8.20 2.29
N ALA A 15 5.53 -9.14 1.76
CA ALA A 15 4.08 -9.01 1.70
C ALA A 15 3.42 -8.96 3.09
N ARG A 16 3.94 -9.72 4.07
CA ARG A 16 3.44 -9.64 5.46
C ARG A 16 3.74 -8.29 6.10
N GLU A 17 4.94 -7.76 5.88
CA GLU A 17 5.30 -6.42 6.33
C GLU A 17 4.39 -5.36 5.70
N ALA A 18 4.14 -5.43 4.39
CA ALA A 18 3.24 -4.51 3.71
C ALA A 18 1.81 -4.55 4.28
N VAL A 19 1.28 -5.76 4.55
CA VAL A 19 -0.04 -5.92 5.18
C VAL A 19 -0.09 -5.29 6.57
N GLN A 20 0.98 -5.42 7.37
CA GLN A 20 1.00 -4.79 8.69
C GLN A 20 0.97 -3.26 8.57
N LEU A 21 1.78 -2.69 7.69
CA LEU A 21 1.81 -1.25 7.42
C LEU A 21 0.45 -0.71 6.95
N GLU A 22 -0.28 -1.46 6.12
CA GLU A 22 -1.65 -1.08 5.74
C GLU A 22 -2.61 -1.04 6.92
N ARG A 23 -2.50 -2.00 7.85
CA ARG A 23 -3.34 -2.03 9.06
C ARG A 23 -3.03 -0.86 9.99
N ASP A 24 -1.78 -0.44 10.01
CA ASP A 24 -1.30 0.70 10.79
C ASP A 24 -1.60 2.04 10.08
N GLY A 25 -2.17 2.00 8.87
CA GLY A 25 -2.50 3.20 8.08
C GLY A 25 -1.30 3.88 7.44
N GLU A 26 -0.12 3.26 7.48
CA GLU A 26 1.13 3.77 6.92
C GLU A 26 1.21 3.52 5.39
N PHE A 27 0.22 4.03 4.65
CA PHE A 27 0.05 3.74 3.22
C PHE A 27 1.26 4.16 2.36
N ASP A 28 1.98 5.22 2.71
CA ASP A 28 3.22 5.64 2.03
C ASP A 28 4.32 4.57 2.08
N ARG A 29 4.47 3.92 3.23
CA ARG A 29 5.44 2.82 3.41
C ARG A 29 4.89 1.54 2.80
N ALA A 30 3.62 1.24 3.03
CA ALA A 30 2.97 0.05 2.48
C ALA A 30 3.07 -0.01 0.95
N ALA A 31 2.87 1.11 0.25
CA ALA A 31 3.02 1.18 -1.21
C ALA A 31 4.42 0.75 -1.67
N LYS A 32 5.47 1.28 -1.02
CA LYS A 32 6.87 0.96 -1.34
C LYS A 32 7.18 -0.51 -1.05
N VAL A 33 6.68 -1.05 0.05
CA VAL A 33 6.91 -2.44 0.45
C VAL A 33 6.15 -3.39 -0.49
N TRP A 34 4.94 -3.04 -0.95
CA TRP A 34 4.24 -3.80 -1.99
C TRP A 34 4.96 -3.74 -3.34
N ALA A 35 5.49 -2.59 -3.76
CA ALA A 35 6.31 -2.51 -4.97
C ALA A 35 7.57 -3.38 -4.88
N LYS A 36 8.19 -3.47 -3.70
CA LYS A 36 9.28 -4.42 -3.45
C LYS A 36 8.80 -5.87 -3.55
N ALA A 37 7.64 -6.20 -2.99
CA ALA A 37 7.06 -7.55 -3.11
C ALA A 37 6.78 -7.93 -4.57
N GLU A 38 6.36 -6.98 -5.41
CA GLU A 38 6.20 -7.21 -6.85
C GLU A 38 7.52 -7.66 -7.50
N CYS A 39 8.63 -6.97 -7.20
CA CYS A 39 9.96 -7.31 -7.73
C CYS A 39 10.50 -8.66 -7.24
N GLU A 40 10.21 -9.04 -6.00
CA GLU A 40 10.69 -10.29 -5.38
C GLU A 40 9.83 -11.53 -5.75
N SER A 41 8.69 -11.29 -6.38
CA SER A 41 7.73 -12.30 -6.76
C SER A 41 8.19 -13.06 -8.00
N ILE A 42 8.33 -14.38 -7.90
CA ILE A 42 8.56 -15.26 -9.05
C ILE A 42 7.23 -15.77 -9.65
N ASN A 43 6.11 -15.56 -8.97
CA ASN A 43 4.78 -15.94 -9.44
C ASN A 43 4.02 -14.73 -10.00
N ARG A 44 3.57 -14.82 -11.26
CA ARG A 44 2.81 -13.74 -11.92
C ARG A 44 1.53 -13.33 -11.18
N VAL A 45 0.89 -14.25 -10.46
CA VAL A 45 -0.32 -13.96 -9.67
C VAL A 45 0.04 -13.05 -8.49
N ASN A 46 1.14 -13.34 -7.83
CA ASN A 46 1.63 -12.61 -6.66
C ASN A 46 2.23 -11.26 -7.03
N GLU A 47 2.90 -11.18 -8.18
CA GLU A 47 3.37 -9.93 -8.80
C GLU A 47 2.17 -9.02 -9.07
N ARG A 48 1.15 -9.53 -9.77
CA ARG A 48 -0.07 -8.76 -10.05
C ARG A 48 -0.79 -8.33 -8.78
N TRP A 49 -0.87 -9.21 -7.78
CA TRP A 49 -1.46 -8.89 -6.49
C TRP A 49 -0.70 -7.74 -5.80
N ALA A 50 0.62 -7.83 -5.72
CA ALA A 50 1.46 -6.81 -5.12
C ALA A 50 1.32 -5.46 -5.83
N ARG A 51 1.29 -5.46 -7.17
CA ARG A 51 1.05 -4.25 -7.96
C ARG A 51 -0.28 -3.58 -7.64
N ILE A 52 -1.38 -4.34 -7.65
CA ILE A 52 -2.72 -3.82 -7.33
C ILE A 52 -2.76 -3.23 -5.90
N ARG A 53 -2.05 -3.86 -4.95
CA ARG A 53 -2.00 -3.36 -3.57
C ARG A 53 -1.13 -2.11 -3.43
N SER A 54 -0.05 -2.00 -4.20
CA SER A 54 0.71 -0.76 -4.32
C SER A 54 -0.17 0.39 -4.83
N ASP A 55 -0.92 0.16 -5.92
CA ASP A 55 -1.85 1.14 -6.48
C ASP A 55 -2.95 1.53 -5.47
N PHE A 56 -3.48 0.56 -4.74
CA PHE A 56 -4.45 0.84 -3.67
C PHE A 56 -3.87 1.76 -2.59
N CYS A 57 -2.66 1.48 -2.11
CA CYS A 57 -2.00 2.34 -1.13
C CYS A 57 -1.79 3.76 -1.68
N PHE A 58 -1.41 3.89 -2.96
CA PHE A 58 -1.31 5.19 -3.61
C PHE A 58 -2.63 5.96 -3.61
N CYS A 59 -3.73 5.30 -3.97
CA CYS A 59 -5.07 5.89 -3.91
C CYS A 59 -5.45 6.35 -2.49
N GLN A 60 -5.07 5.59 -1.45
CA GLN A 60 -5.31 6.00 -0.06
C GLN A 60 -4.52 7.25 0.32
N ILE A 61 -3.24 7.33 -0.05
CA ILE A 61 -2.40 8.52 0.19
C ILE A 61 -3.04 9.77 -0.43
N VAL A 62 -3.44 9.68 -1.70
CA VAL A 62 -4.10 10.78 -2.42
C VAL A 62 -5.43 11.16 -1.75
N ARG A 63 -6.24 10.17 -1.37
CA ARG A 63 -7.51 10.40 -0.66
C ARG A 63 -7.31 11.10 0.69
N GLU A 64 -6.33 10.66 1.49
CA GLU A 64 -5.99 11.31 2.76
C GLU A 64 -5.53 12.76 2.55
N LYS A 65 -4.74 13.03 1.51
CA LYS A 65 -4.30 14.38 1.16
C LYS A 65 -5.50 15.31 0.89
N PHE A 66 -6.42 14.89 0.02
CA PHE A 66 -7.59 15.71 -0.32
C PHE A 66 -8.52 15.95 0.88
N ARG A 67 -8.68 14.95 1.75
CA ARG A 67 -9.45 15.11 2.99
C ARG A 67 -8.83 16.17 3.90
N LYS A 68 -7.51 16.10 4.15
CA LYS A 68 -6.79 17.10 4.95
C LYS A 68 -6.91 18.51 4.38
N GLU A 69 -6.79 18.65 3.05
CA GLU A 69 -6.98 19.95 2.38
C GLU A 69 -8.41 20.49 2.52
N ALA A 70 -9.43 19.62 2.50
CA ALA A 70 -10.81 20.02 2.70
C ALA A 70 -11.06 20.47 4.16
N GLU A 71 -10.54 19.72 5.12
CA GLU A 71 -10.61 20.05 6.56
C GLU A 71 -9.93 21.39 6.86
N ASP A 72 -8.72 21.62 6.34
CA ASP A 72 -8.01 22.89 6.47
C ASP A 72 -8.79 24.08 5.89
N LYS A 73 -9.42 23.92 4.72
CA LYS A 73 -10.29 24.94 4.13
C LYS A 73 -11.50 25.25 5.01
N LEU A 74 -12.09 24.25 5.64
CA LEU A 74 -13.22 24.42 6.56
C LEU A 74 -12.79 25.17 7.83
N LEU A 75 -11.66 24.78 8.43
CA LEU A 75 -11.11 25.45 9.61
C LEU A 75 -10.81 26.92 9.34
N LYS A 76 -10.19 27.24 8.19
CA LYS A 76 -9.91 28.62 7.77
C LYS A 76 -11.18 29.44 7.55
N ARG A 77 -12.28 28.83 7.08
CA ARG A 77 -13.58 29.51 6.95
C ARG A 77 -14.23 29.76 8.31
N ALA A 78 -14.13 28.80 9.22
CA ALA A 78 -14.65 28.94 10.59
C ALA A 78 -13.91 30.03 11.37
N ALA A 79 -12.58 30.12 11.26
CA ALA A 79 -11.76 31.13 11.92
C ALA A 79 -11.96 32.57 11.40
N ARG A 80 -12.68 32.75 10.29
CA ARG A 80 -13.02 34.06 9.72
C ARG A 80 -14.42 34.56 10.13
N ARG A 81 -15.17 33.76 10.89
CA ARG A 81 -16.46 34.12 11.47
C ARG A 81 -16.27 34.48 12.94
#